data_AF-A0A8T0T1K0-F1
#
_entry.id   AF-A0A8T0T1K0-F1
#
_cell.length_a   1.000
_cell.length_b   1.000
_cell.length_c   1.000
_cell.angle_alpha   90.00
_cell.angle_beta   90.00
_cell.angle_gamma   90.00
#
_symmetry.space_group_name_H-M   'P 1'
#
loop_
_entity.id
_entity.type
_entity.pdbx_description
1 polymer ?
#
loop_
_entity_poly.entity_id
_entity_poly.type
_entity_poly.pdbx_seq_one_letter_code
_entity_poly.pdbx_strand_id
1 'polypeptide(L)'
;MSTGVPFLFFVALMAAGQAVTKEVFEWAFSVPDMVRASAEMGRFLNDIASYKRRKNMKDVASTVECYMKEHGATGEEAVAAIGAMVEQAWRRINRAYMEMDRTVEPAARLLLDMTRMLEIYYLHGRDGLTHGRDIKDLVAFLFLEQVPL
;
A
#
# COMPACT_ATOMS: atom_id res chain seq x y z
N MET A 1 -4.24 5.12 12.26
CA MET A 1 -3.94 4.08 11.26
C MET A 1 -2.43 4.05 11.02
N SER A 2 -1.73 2.96 11.32
CA SER A 2 -0.28 2.83 11.15
C SER A 2 0.06 2.00 9.92
N THR A 3 0.78 2.55 8.94
CA THR A 3 1.05 1.85 7.65
C THR A 3 2.50 1.97 7.18
N GLY A 4 3.28 2.90 7.72
CA GLY A 4 4.64 3.19 7.27
C GLY A 4 4.76 3.83 5.89
N VAL A 5 3.72 3.76 5.03
CA VAL A 5 3.75 4.22 3.63
C VAL A 5 4.18 5.69 3.48
N PRO A 6 3.59 6.67 4.21
CA PRO A 6 4.02 8.07 4.06
C PRO A 6 5.49 8.29 4.45
N PHE A 7 5.96 7.59 5.49
CA PHE A 7 7.34 7.66 5.93
C PHE A 7 8.30 7.03 4.91
N LEU A 8 7.99 5.82 4.44
CA LEU A 8 8.80 5.12 3.43
C LEU A 8 8.86 5.93 2.13
N PHE A 9 7.74 6.56 1.73
CA PHE A 9 7.72 7.44 0.57
C PHE A 9 8.67 8.62 0.74
N PHE A 10 8.64 9.27 1.91
CA PHE A 10 9.55 10.37 2.21
C PHE A 10 11.03 9.94 2.19
N VAL A 11 11.34 8.75 2.74
CA VAL A 11 12.69 8.17 2.67
C VAL A 11 13.12 7.88 1.23
N ALA A 12 12.22 7.31 0.42
CA ALA A 12 12.50 7.02 -0.98
C ALA A 12 12.78 8.31 -1.79
N LEU A 13 12.06 9.40 -1.50
CA LEU A 13 12.32 10.71 -2.10
C LEU A 13 13.69 11.27 -1.72
N MET A 14 14.12 11.13 -0.45
CA MET A 14 15.47 11.52 -0.03
C MET A 14 16.55 10.71 -0.74
N ALA A 15 16.30 9.42 -0.99
CA ALA A 15 17.22 8.55 -1.71
C ALA A 15 17.33 8.89 -3.21
N ALA A 16 16.31 9.53 -3.81
CA ALA A 16 16.34 9.96 -5.20
C ALA A 16 17.30 11.15 -5.47
N GLY A 17 17.89 11.74 -4.43
CA GLY A 17 18.96 12.74 -4.55
C GLY A 17 18.50 14.05 -5.19
N GLN A 18 19.40 14.70 -5.95
CA GLN A 18 19.14 16.01 -6.58
C GLN A 18 18.01 16.00 -7.62
N ALA A 19 17.43 14.84 -7.95
CA ALA A 19 16.28 14.73 -8.84
C ALA A 19 14.98 15.28 -8.23
N VAL A 20 14.95 15.54 -6.92
CA VAL A 20 13.75 15.99 -6.19
C VAL A 20 13.94 17.40 -5.65
N THR A 21 13.03 18.31 -6.02
CA THR A 21 13.09 19.72 -5.60
C THR A 21 12.43 19.94 -4.23
N LYS A 22 12.62 21.12 -3.64
CA LYS A 22 12.00 21.50 -2.35
C LYS A 22 10.48 21.45 -2.42
N GLU A 23 9.90 21.91 -3.53
CA GLU A 23 8.47 21.93 -3.77
C GLU A 23 7.87 20.52 -3.76
N VAL A 24 8.60 19.55 -4.31
CA VAL A 24 8.20 18.14 -4.30
C VAL A 24 8.24 17.56 -2.88
N PHE A 25 9.25 17.91 -2.08
CA PHE A 25 9.30 17.52 -0.67
C PHE A 25 8.17 18.14 0.15
N GLU A 26 7.88 19.43 -0.04
CA GLU A 26 6.78 20.11 0.64
C GLU A 26 5.43 19.50 0.25
N TRP A 27 5.23 19.18 -1.03
CA TRP A 27 4.07 18.46 -1.50
C TRP A 27 3.96 17.09 -0.80
N ALA A 28 5.01 16.28 -0.80
CA ALA A 28 4.99 14.95 -0.16
C ALA A 28 4.74 15.04 1.36
N PHE A 29 5.37 16.02 2.03
CA PHE A 29 5.25 16.26 3.46
C PHE A 29 3.85 16.77 3.87
N SER A 30 3.14 17.45 2.96
CA SER A 30 1.74 17.85 3.18
C SER A 30 0.77 16.67 3.27
N VAL A 31 1.22 15.44 2.96
CA VAL A 31 0.42 14.20 2.92
C VAL A 31 -0.84 14.41 2.06
N PRO A 32 -0.66 14.65 0.75
CA PRO A 32 -1.75 14.90 -0.18
C PRO A 32 -2.64 13.67 -0.29
N ASP A 33 -3.82 13.83 -0.90
CA ASP A 33 -4.81 12.76 -0.93
C ASP A 33 -4.28 11.46 -1.54
N MET A 34 -3.40 11.55 -2.53
CA MET A 34 -2.72 10.40 -3.12
C MET A 34 -1.89 9.61 -2.09
N VAL A 35 -1.11 10.29 -1.23
CA VAL A 35 -0.32 9.65 -0.17
C VAL A 35 -1.24 9.01 0.87
N ARG A 36 -2.31 9.70 1.26
CA ARG A 36 -3.30 9.18 2.21
C ARG A 36 -4.00 7.94 1.67
N ALA A 37 -4.50 7.98 0.44
CA ALA A 37 -5.18 6.86 -0.21
C ALA A 37 -4.23 5.67 -0.42
N SER A 38 -2.95 5.92 -0.74
CA SER A 38 -1.93 4.87 -0.83
C SER A 38 -1.70 4.18 0.52
N ALA A 39 -1.66 4.97 1.61
CA ALA A 39 -1.55 4.44 2.97
C ALA A 39 -2.80 3.65 3.38
N GLU A 40 -4.01 4.17 3.12
CA GLU A 40 -5.28 3.49 3.36
C GLU A 40 -5.32 2.13 2.65
N MET A 41 -5.02 2.11 1.35
CA MET A 41 -4.98 0.89 0.54
C MET A 41 -4.00 -0.13 1.15
N GLY A 42 -2.76 0.31 1.43
CA GLY A 42 -1.74 -0.52 2.06
C GLY A 42 -2.17 -1.10 3.39
N ARG A 43 -2.88 -0.30 4.20
CA ARG A 43 -3.42 -0.80 5.47
C ARG A 43 -4.43 -1.89 5.23
N PHE A 44 -5.43 -1.60 4.41
CA PHE A 44 -6.58 -2.48 4.21
C PHE A 44 -6.16 -3.85 3.67
N LEU A 45 -5.27 -3.88 2.67
CA LEU A 45 -4.75 -5.14 2.16
C LEU A 45 -3.99 -5.95 3.23
N ASN A 46 -3.11 -5.29 4.00
CA ASN A 46 -2.37 -5.98 5.06
C ASN A 46 -3.29 -6.47 6.19
N ASP A 47 -4.32 -5.73 6.58
CA ASP A 47 -5.28 -6.16 7.60
C ASP A 47 -6.09 -7.38 7.12
N ILE A 48 -6.54 -7.38 5.85
CA ILE A 48 -7.21 -8.55 5.25
C ILE A 48 -6.27 -9.77 5.26
N ALA A 49 -5.02 -9.60 4.83
CA ALA A 49 -4.02 -10.67 4.82
C ALA A 49 -3.75 -11.22 6.21
N SER A 50 -3.54 -10.33 7.18
CA SER A 50 -3.29 -10.70 8.59
C SER A 50 -4.47 -11.46 9.18
N TYR A 51 -5.69 -10.99 8.92
CA TYR A 51 -6.91 -11.67 9.36
C TYR A 51 -7.01 -13.10 8.80
N LYS A 52 -6.83 -13.26 7.48
CA LYS A 52 -6.90 -14.57 6.80
C LYS A 52 -5.84 -15.56 7.29
N ARG A 53 -4.65 -15.08 7.67
CA ARG A 53 -3.57 -15.93 8.21
C ARG A 53 -3.66 -16.19 9.71
N ARG A 54 -4.74 -15.71 10.36
CA ARG A 54 -4.90 -15.68 11.83
C ARG A 54 -3.81 -14.81 12.46
N LYS A 55 -4.12 -13.53 12.53
CA LYS A 55 -3.32 -12.50 13.20
C LYS A 55 -2.95 -12.90 14.63
N ASN A 56 -1.83 -12.37 15.12
CA ASN A 56 -1.41 -12.56 16.50
C ASN A 56 -2.42 -11.92 17.46
N MET A 57 -2.94 -12.70 18.41
CA MET A 57 -3.96 -12.24 19.38
C MET A 57 -3.49 -11.10 20.29
N LYS A 58 -2.17 -10.83 20.36
CA LYS A 58 -1.61 -9.72 21.15
C LYS A 58 -1.60 -8.38 20.39
N ASP A 59 -1.85 -8.39 19.09
CA ASP A 59 -1.84 -7.18 18.27
C ASP A 59 -3.12 -6.37 18.47
N VAL A 60 -3.02 -5.04 18.41
CA VAL A 60 -4.18 -4.13 18.46
C VAL A 60 -5.15 -4.43 17.32
N ALA A 61 -6.46 -4.29 17.54
CA ALA A 61 -7.52 -4.58 16.56
C ALA A 61 -7.22 -4.02 15.15
N SER A 62 -7.39 -4.88 14.15
CA SER A 62 -7.28 -4.58 12.71
C SER A 62 -8.54 -3.91 12.20
N THR A 63 -8.48 -3.31 11.01
CA THR A 63 -9.66 -2.73 10.34
C THR A 63 -10.78 -3.76 10.16
N VAL A 64 -10.44 -5.04 9.87
CA VAL A 64 -11.44 -6.14 9.77
C VAL A 64 -12.17 -6.34 11.10
N GLU A 65 -11.44 -6.46 12.20
CA GLU A 65 -12.01 -6.68 13.54
C GLU A 65 -12.82 -5.46 14.02
N CYS A 66 -12.33 -4.24 13.74
CA CYS A 66 -13.06 -3.02 14.01
C CYS A 66 -14.38 -2.96 13.24
N TYR A 67 -14.37 -3.28 11.94
CA TYR A 67 -15.56 -3.29 11.10
C TYR A 67 -16.58 -4.32 11.59
N MET A 68 -16.14 -5.55 11.87
CA MET A 68 -17.01 -6.60 12.43
C MET A 68 -17.69 -6.13 13.72
N LYS A 69 -16.93 -5.50 14.63
CA LYS A 69 -17.44 -5.02 15.90
C LYS A 69 -18.41 -3.85 15.75
N GLU A 70 -18.11 -2.89 14.87
CA GLU A 70 -18.92 -1.70 14.66
C GLU A 70 -20.25 -2.01 13.97
N HIS A 71 -20.23 -2.95 13.02
CA HIS A 71 -21.39 -3.24 12.17
C HIS A 71 -22.10 -4.57 12.52
N GLY A 72 -21.61 -5.32 13.51
CA GLY A 72 -22.12 -6.67 13.81
C GLY A 72 -21.94 -7.65 12.66
N ALA A 73 -20.96 -7.39 11.79
CA ALA A 73 -20.73 -8.12 10.56
C ALA A 73 -19.90 -9.40 10.78
N THR A 74 -20.09 -10.37 9.91
CA THR A 74 -19.22 -11.55 9.77
C THR A 74 -17.84 -11.16 9.24
N GLY A 75 -16.88 -12.08 9.34
CA GLY A 75 -15.53 -11.86 8.80
C GLY A 75 -15.55 -11.68 7.29
N GLU A 76 -16.38 -12.47 6.59
CA GLU A 76 -16.55 -12.40 5.14
C GLU A 76 -17.14 -11.06 4.70
N GLU A 77 -18.18 -10.58 5.38
CA GLU A 77 -18.79 -9.27 5.11
C GLU A 77 -17.80 -8.13 5.35
N ALA A 78 -17.03 -8.19 6.44
CA ALA A 78 -16.01 -7.19 6.75
C ALA A 78 -14.89 -7.18 5.68
N VAL A 79 -14.41 -8.35 5.26
CA VAL A 79 -13.40 -8.46 4.19
C VAL A 79 -13.93 -7.92 2.87
N ALA A 80 -15.20 -8.18 2.52
CA ALA A 80 -15.83 -7.65 1.31
C ALA A 80 -15.95 -6.12 1.36
N ALA A 81 -16.41 -5.56 2.48
CA ALA A 81 -16.53 -4.12 2.66
C ALA A 81 -15.18 -3.41 2.58
N ILE A 82 -14.15 -3.95 3.24
CA ILE A 82 -12.79 -3.39 3.19
C ILE A 82 -12.18 -3.54 1.78
N GLY A 83 -12.51 -4.62 1.06
CA GLY A 83 -12.17 -4.76 -0.36
C GLY A 83 -12.74 -3.63 -1.22
N ALA A 84 -14.00 -3.24 -0.99
CA ALA A 84 -14.60 -2.09 -1.68
C ALA A 84 -13.90 -0.76 -1.30
N MET A 85 -13.45 -0.62 -0.05
CA MET A 85 -12.66 0.54 0.38
C MET A 85 -11.27 0.59 -0.31
N VAL A 86 -10.65 -0.56 -0.57
CA VAL A 86 -9.42 -0.66 -1.38
C VAL A 86 -9.67 -0.15 -2.80
N GLU A 87 -10.75 -0.59 -3.44
CA GLU A 87 -11.11 -0.10 -4.78
C GLU A 87 -11.36 1.42 -4.78
N GLN A 88 -12.02 1.94 -3.74
CA GLN A 88 -12.25 3.38 -3.59
C GLN A 88 -10.94 4.16 -3.42
N ALA A 89 -10.00 3.64 -2.63
CA ALA A 89 -8.68 4.23 -2.47
C ALA A 89 -7.93 4.27 -3.82
N TRP A 90 -7.99 3.21 -4.61
CA TRP A 90 -7.44 3.19 -5.97
C TRP A 90 -8.06 4.26 -6.89
N ARG A 91 -9.38 4.46 -6.84
CA ARG A 91 -10.04 5.53 -7.61
C ARG A 91 -9.55 6.92 -7.20
N ARG A 92 -9.31 7.15 -5.90
CA ARG A 92 -8.73 8.40 -5.39
C ARG A 92 -7.30 8.61 -5.87
N ILE A 93 -6.46 7.57 -5.81
CA ILE A 93 -5.09 7.61 -6.33
C ILE A 93 -5.09 7.98 -7.81
N ASN A 94 -5.91 7.32 -8.62
CA ASN A 94 -6.00 7.56 -10.06
C ASN A 94 -6.46 9.00 -10.36
N ARG A 95 -7.49 9.49 -9.66
CA ARG A 95 -7.95 10.87 -9.82
C ARG A 95 -6.85 11.87 -9.46
N ALA A 96 -6.26 11.73 -8.28
CA ALA A 96 -5.21 12.62 -7.80
C ALA A 96 -4.00 12.64 -8.75
N TYR A 97 -3.62 11.50 -9.31
CA TYR A 97 -2.53 11.40 -10.28
C TYR A 97 -2.85 12.13 -11.61
N MET A 98 -4.12 12.16 -12.03
CA MET A 98 -4.52 12.87 -13.25
C MET A 98 -4.63 14.38 -13.05
N GLU A 99 -4.98 14.81 -11.83
CA GLU A 99 -5.22 16.22 -11.46
C GLU A 99 -3.99 16.92 -10.88
N MET A 100 -2.91 16.19 -10.58
CA MET A 100 -1.71 16.77 -9.97
C MET A 100 -0.99 17.79 -10.86
N ASP A 101 -0.23 18.68 -10.21
CA ASP A 101 0.75 19.51 -10.89
C ASP A 101 1.85 18.63 -11.51
N ARG A 102 2.23 18.91 -12.75
CA ARG A 102 3.25 18.13 -13.48
C ARG A 102 4.63 18.22 -12.85
N THR A 103 4.91 19.27 -12.08
CA THR A 103 6.15 19.42 -11.33
C THR A 103 6.37 18.31 -10.30
N VAL A 104 5.30 17.71 -9.75
CA VAL A 104 5.38 16.62 -8.77
C VAL A 104 5.24 15.23 -9.40
N GLU A 105 5.09 15.13 -10.72
CA GLU A 105 4.85 13.86 -11.42
C GLU A 105 5.89 12.77 -11.11
N PRO A 106 7.22 13.05 -11.08
CA PRO A 106 8.20 12.02 -10.76
C PRO A 106 7.99 11.40 -9.37
N ALA A 107 7.67 12.23 -8.37
CA ALA A 107 7.41 11.76 -7.00
C ALA A 107 6.08 11.02 -6.90
N ALA A 108 5.03 11.50 -7.57
CA ALA A 108 3.76 10.80 -7.63
C ALA A 108 3.88 9.44 -8.32
N ARG A 109 4.71 9.34 -9.37
CA ARG A 109 5.01 8.06 -10.04
C ARG A 109 5.72 7.10 -9.10
N LEU A 110 6.72 7.56 -8.37
CA LEU A 110 7.40 6.76 -7.34
C LEU A 110 6.40 6.23 -6.30
N LEU A 111 5.53 7.09 -5.78
CA LEU A 111 4.49 6.70 -4.84
C LEU A 111 3.53 5.65 -5.43
N LEU A 112 3.13 5.82 -6.69
CA LEU A 112 2.26 4.89 -7.41
C LEU A 112 2.91 3.50 -7.54
N ASP A 113 4.21 3.45 -7.86
CA ASP A 113 4.94 2.19 -7.98
C ASP A 113 5.13 1.52 -6.61
N MET A 114 5.42 2.29 -5.55
CA MET A 114 5.43 1.79 -4.17
C MET A 114 4.07 1.23 -3.76
N THR A 115 3.00 1.90 -4.15
CA THR A 115 1.61 1.47 -3.91
C THR A 115 1.32 0.14 -4.60
N ARG A 116 1.72 -0.03 -5.87
CA ARG A 116 1.60 -1.31 -6.59
C ARG A 116 2.38 -2.45 -5.91
N MET A 117 3.54 -2.16 -5.31
CA MET A 117 4.28 -3.18 -4.56
C MET A 117 3.49 -3.75 -3.38
N LEU A 118 2.62 -2.97 -2.74
CA LEU A 118 1.78 -3.47 -1.64
C LEU A 118 0.80 -4.54 -2.12
N GLU A 119 0.34 -4.48 -3.37
CA GLU A 119 -0.46 -5.54 -3.97
C GLU A 119 0.38 -6.80 -4.19
N ILE A 120 1.64 -6.67 -4.60
CA ILE A 120 2.57 -7.81 -4.68
C ILE A 120 2.68 -8.51 -3.32
N TYR A 121 2.73 -7.76 -2.22
CA TYR A 121 2.84 -8.37 -0.88
C TYR A 121 1.53 -8.90 -0.32
N TYR A 122 0.40 -8.26 -0.57
CA TYR A 122 -0.82 -8.48 0.22
C TYR A 122 -2.08 -8.84 -0.56
N LEU A 123 -2.07 -8.70 -1.89
CA LEU A 123 -3.23 -9.04 -2.70
C LEU A 123 -3.59 -10.53 -2.56
N HIS A 124 -4.88 -10.83 -2.70
CA HIS A 124 -5.46 -12.16 -2.46
C HIS A 124 -5.35 -12.67 -1.02
N GLY A 125 -4.93 -11.83 -0.07
CA GLY A 125 -4.83 -12.18 1.35
C GLY A 125 -3.55 -12.91 1.73
N ARG A 126 -2.51 -12.85 0.88
CA ARG A 126 -1.17 -13.33 1.20
C ARG A 126 -0.43 -12.34 2.09
N ASP A 127 0.64 -12.78 2.76
CA ASP A 127 1.52 -11.88 3.51
C ASP A 127 2.96 -12.16 3.09
N GLY A 128 3.29 -11.69 1.90
CA GLY A 128 4.59 -11.91 1.26
C GLY A 128 5.74 -11.16 1.93
N LEU A 129 5.45 -10.14 2.75
CA LEU A 129 6.48 -9.40 3.47
C LEU A 129 7.00 -10.19 4.67
N THR A 130 6.10 -10.71 5.51
CA THR A 130 6.47 -11.54 6.66
C THR A 130 6.83 -12.96 6.22
N HIS A 131 6.12 -13.49 5.22
CA HIS A 131 6.25 -14.86 4.75
C HIS A 131 6.74 -14.88 3.30
N GLY A 132 8.05 -14.63 3.12
CA GLY A 132 8.68 -14.51 1.80
C GLY A 132 8.52 -15.71 0.85
N ARG A 133 8.02 -16.86 1.33
CA ARG A 133 7.64 -18.00 0.46
C ARG A 133 6.62 -17.61 -0.60
N ASP A 134 5.68 -16.70 -0.29
CA ASP A 134 4.60 -16.32 -1.20
C ASP A 134 5.09 -15.48 -2.39
N ILE A 135 6.30 -14.92 -2.32
CA ILE A 135 6.92 -14.10 -3.37
C ILE A 135 8.26 -14.66 -3.86
N LYS A 136 8.67 -15.84 -3.39
CA LYS A 136 9.98 -16.42 -3.66
C LYS A 136 10.23 -16.58 -5.16
N ASP A 137 9.25 -17.10 -5.88
CA ASP A 137 9.38 -17.37 -7.31
C ASP A 137 9.49 -16.07 -8.11
N LEU A 138 8.75 -15.03 -7.71
CA LEU A 138 8.88 -13.69 -8.30
C LEU A 138 10.28 -13.10 -8.07
N VAL A 139 10.83 -13.25 -6.86
CA VAL A 139 12.20 -12.78 -6.55
C VAL A 139 13.23 -13.57 -7.36
N ALA A 140 13.09 -14.89 -7.48
CA ALA A 140 13.98 -15.71 -8.28
C ALA A 140 13.94 -15.30 -9.76
N PHE A 141 12.75 -15.14 -10.32
CA PHE A 141 12.55 -14.69 -11.70
C PHE A 141 13.21 -13.33 -11.96
N LEU A 142 13.05 -12.36 -11.06
CA LEU A 142 13.55 -10.99 -11.27
C LEU A 142 15.07 -10.84 -11.07
N PHE A 143 15.68 -11.66 -10.20
CA PHE A 143 17.07 -11.42 -9.74
C PHE A 143 18.02 -12.61 -9.94
N LEU A 144 17.52 -13.81 -10.22
CA LEU A 144 18.34 -15.02 -10.35
C LEU A 144 18.24 -15.65 -11.75
N GLU A 145 17.08 -15.56 -12.39
CA GLU A 145 16.86 -16.13 -13.73
C GLU A 145 17.32 -15.17 -14.84
N GLN A 146 17.92 -15.71 -15.88
CA GLN A 146 18.25 -14.94 -17.08
C GLN A 146 17.03 -14.92 -18.00
N VAL A 147 16.71 -13.75 -18.54
CA VAL A 147 15.71 -13.64 -19.62
C VAL A 147 16.28 -14.36 -20.85
N PRO A 148 15.61 -15.38 -21.39
CA PRO A 148 16.06 -16.04 -22.61
C PRO A 148 16.19 -15.01 -23.74
N LEU A 149 17.32 -15.03 -24.44
CA LEU A 149 17.58 -14.21 -25.62
C LEU A 149 16.92 -14.81 -26.87
#